data_AF-A0A925HL68-F1
#
_entry.id   AF-A0A925HL68-F1
#
_cell.length_a   1.000
_cell.length_b   1.000
_cell.length_c   1.000
_cell.angle_alpha   90.00
_cell.angle_beta   90.00
_cell.angle_gamma   90.00
#
_symmetry.space_group_name_H-M   'P 1'
#
loop_
_entity.id
_entity.type
_entity.pdbx_description
1 polymer ?
#
loop_
_entity_poly.entity_id
_entity_poly.type
_entity_poly.pdbx_seq_one_letter_code
_entity_poly.pdbx_strand_id
1 'polypeptide(L)'
;MSEEASTSWAILKASLAPTFPQLQEFEAGGVLTMDLGSDGWMLELTPDGRLLCQYGMALDDVMTLLSDGTPEDLGMDEIAKQAKYYIQPEVSKYRAILLKSGFSEQTQITDDYVAAFFERNIDSTNPIAVQDLMRWCVRTIGVAR
;
A
#
# COMPACT_ATOMS: atom_id res chain seq x y z
N MET A 1 0.22 -13.75 -24.19
CA MET A 1 -0.34 -13.29 -22.89
C MET A 1 0.59 -12.29 -22.19
N SER A 2 1.91 -12.48 -22.19
CA SER A 2 2.84 -11.53 -21.55
C SER A 2 3.00 -10.19 -22.28
N GLU A 3 2.99 -10.18 -23.62
CA GLU A 3 3.10 -8.94 -24.42
C GLU A 3 1.88 -8.02 -24.29
N GLU A 4 0.67 -8.57 -24.27
CA GLU A 4 -0.57 -7.80 -24.12
C GLU A 4 -0.66 -7.15 -22.73
N ALA A 5 -0.32 -7.88 -21.67
CA ALA A 5 -0.27 -7.34 -20.31
C ALA A 5 0.80 -6.24 -20.18
N SER A 6 1.95 -6.39 -20.84
CA SER A 6 2.99 -5.34 -20.86
C SER A 6 2.53 -4.07 -21.62
N THR A 7 1.72 -4.24 -22.66
CA THR A 7 1.19 -3.14 -23.47
C THR A 7 0.08 -2.39 -22.75
N SER A 8 -0.88 -3.11 -22.14
CA SER A 8 -1.96 -2.48 -21.37
C SER A 8 -1.41 -1.75 -20.15
N TRP A 9 -0.38 -2.30 -19.49
CA TRP A 9 0.33 -1.63 -18.40
C TRP A 9 0.96 -0.30 -18.85
N ALA A 10 1.71 -0.30 -19.95
CA ALA A 10 2.34 0.92 -20.46
C ALA A 10 1.31 2.02 -20.80
N ILE A 11 0.18 1.63 -21.42
CA ILE A 11 -0.93 2.54 -21.74
C ILE A 11 -1.57 3.08 -20.47
N LEU A 12 -1.82 2.22 -19.47
CA LEU A 12 -2.36 2.62 -18.19
C LEU A 12 -1.45 3.65 -17.52
N LYS A 13 -0.15 3.37 -17.38
CA LYS A 13 0.82 4.32 -16.79
C LYS A 13 0.78 5.68 -17.48
N ALA A 14 0.81 5.72 -18.81
CA ALA A 14 0.74 6.96 -19.59
C ALA A 14 -0.55 7.74 -19.33
N SER A 15 -1.68 7.05 -19.14
CA SER A 15 -2.97 7.67 -18.82
C SER A 15 -3.07 8.19 -17.38
N LEU A 16 -2.31 7.61 -16.44
CA LEU A 16 -2.32 8.00 -15.02
C LEU A 16 -1.49 9.25 -14.77
N ALA A 17 -0.39 9.44 -15.51
CA ALA A 17 0.57 10.52 -15.28
C ALA A 17 -0.04 11.94 -15.21
N PRO A 18 -1.02 12.33 -16.05
CA PRO A 18 -1.66 13.64 -15.95
C PRO A 18 -2.56 13.80 -14.72
N THR A 19 -3.17 12.70 -14.27
CA THR A 19 -4.17 12.69 -13.19
C THR A 19 -3.53 12.49 -11.81
N PHE A 20 -2.43 11.75 -11.76
CA PHE A 20 -1.70 11.38 -10.54
C PHE A 20 -0.20 11.63 -10.74
N PRO A 21 0.23 12.91 -10.86
CA PRO A 21 1.62 13.27 -11.09
C PRO A 21 2.58 12.85 -9.96
N GLN A 22 2.05 12.51 -8.78
CA GLN A 22 2.80 12.02 -7.63
C GLN A 22 3.15 10.53 -7.68
N LEU A 23 2.66 9.78 -8.68
CA LEU A 23 3.03 8.37 -8.84
C LEU A 23 4.51 8.23 -9.17
N GLN A 24 5.18 7.39 -8.40
CA GLN A 24 6.59 7.07 -8.56
C GLN A 24 6.75 5.64 -9.07
N GLU A 25 7.62 5.48 -10.05
CA GLU A 25 8.07 4.20 -10.58
C GLU A 25 9.53 4.00 -10.18
N PHE A 26 9.82 3.02 -9.33
CA PHE A 26 11.19 2.75 -8.88
C PHE A 26 12.00 1.94 -9.91
N GLU A 27 11.33 1.04 -10.64
CA GLU A 27 11.92 0.20 -11.67
C GLU A 27 11.10 0.30 -12.95
N ALA A 28 11.75 0.39 -14.10
CA ALA A 28 11.06 0.53 -15.38
C ALA A 28 10.17 -0.69 -15.69
N GLY A 29 8.87 -0.45 -15.86
CA GLY A 29 7.85 -1.47 -16.01
C GLY A 29 7.33 -2.03 -14.68
N GLY A 30 7.83 -1.54 -13.55
CA GLY A 30 7.54 -2.02 -12.20
C GLY A 30 6.31 -1.40 -11.58
N VAL A 31 6.23 -1.52 -10.25
CA VAL A 31 5.12 -1.02 -9.42
C VAL A 31 5.10 0.51 -9.44
N LEU A 32 3.90 1.08 -9.53
CA LEU A 32 3.68 2.49 -9.27
C LEU A 32 3.24 2.69 -7.83
N THR A 33 3.87 3.63 -7.13
CA THR A 33 3.57 3.93 -5.72
C THR A 33 3.25 5.40 -5.54
N MET A 34 2.40 5.74 -4.57
CA MET A 34 2.22 7.11 -4.12
C MET A 34 1.75 7.14 -2.68
N ASP A 35 2.13 8.19 -1.95
CA ASP A 35 1.58 8.51 -0.64
C ASP A 35 0.09 8.88 -0.78
N LEU A 36 -0.75 8.36 0.13
CA LEU A 36 -2.17 8.68 0.15
C LEU A 36 -2.48 9.97 0.92
N GLY A 37 -1.57 10.48 1.74
CA GLY A 37 -1.66 11.76 2.46
C GLY A 37 -1.97 11.62 3.95
N SER A 38 -2.33 10.43 4.43
CA SER A 38 -2.63 10.16 5.84
C SER A 38 -1.52 9.35 6.49
N ASP A 39 -0.82 9.91 7.48
CA ASP A 39 0.09 9.30 8.48
C ASP A 39 0.78 7.96 8.14
N GLY A 40 1.22 7.75 6.89
CA GLY A 40 1.94 6.55 6.43
C GLY A 40 1.18 5.58 5.52
N TRP A 41 -0.04 5.91 5.08
CA TRP A 41 -0.75 5.11 4.07
C TRP A 41 -0.18 5.34 2.68
N MET A 42 0.05 4.24 1.96
CA MET A 42 0.54 4.24 0.59
C MET A 42 -0.47 3.56 -0.33
N LEU A 43 -0.52 4.02 -1.57
CA LEU A 43 -1.18 3.34 -2.68
C LEU A 43 -0.13 2.72 -3.58
N GLU A 44 -0.33 1.47 -3.96
CA GLU A 44 0.45 0.79 -4.99
C GLU A 44 -0.44 0.30 -6.12
N LEU A 45 0.12 0.30 -7.32
CA LEU A 45 -0.46 -0.29 -8.49
C LEU A 45 0.57 -1.20 -9.15
N THR A 46 0.23 -2.47 -9.29
CA THR A 46 1.17 -3.49 -9.75
C THR A 46 0.91 -3.86 -11.22
N PRO A 47 1.96 -4.26 -11.97
CA PRO A 47 1.80 -4.70 -13.36
C PRO A 47 0.94 -5.96 -13.52
N ASP A 48 0.82 -6.78 -12.46
CA ASP A 48 -0.02 -7.97 -12.43
C ASP A 48 -1.52 -7.66 -12.23
N GLY A 49 -1.90 -6.39 -12.20
CA GLY A 49 -3.30 -5.95 -12.20
C GLY A 49 -3.91 -5.87 -10.81
N ARG A 50 -3.15 -5.44 -9.80
CA ARG A 50 -3.68 -5.17 -8.45
C ARG A 50 -3.47 -3.70 -8.09
N LEU A 51 -4.44 -3.17 -7.35
CA LEU A 51 -4.33 -1.90 -6.63
C LEU A 51 -4.33 -2.22 -5.14
N LEU A 52 -3.35 -1.69 -4.42
CA LEU A 52 -3.17 -1.91 -3.00
C LEU A 52 -3.26 -0.57 -2.25
N CYS A 53 -4.02 -0.53 -1.17
CA CYS A 53 -3.89 0.48 -0.13
C CYS A 53 -3.18 -0.20 1.04
N GLN A 54 -2.01 0.28 1.42
CA GLN A 54 -1.19 -0.34 2.45
C GLN A 54 -0.85 0.61 3.57
N TYR A 55 -0.68 0.04 4.76
CA TYR A 55 -0.15 0.71 5.93
C TYR A 55 0.81 -0.23 6.63
N GLY A 56 2.02 0.23 6.91
CA GLY A 56 3.05 -0.59 7.52
C GLY A 56 4.10 0.23 8.22
N MET A 57 5.01 -0.47 8.89
CA MET A 57 6.16 0.14 9.54
C MET A 57 7.39 -0.73 9.36
N ALA A 58 8.55 -0.09 9.27
CA ALA A 58 9.84 -0.78 9.29
C ALA A 58 10.09 -1.35 10.68
N LEU A 59 10.70 -2.53 10.75
CA LEU A 59 11.03 -3.15 12.04
C LEU A 59 12.08 -2.35 12.80
N ASP A 60 12.99 -1.66 12.10
CA ASP A 60 13.98 -0.76 12.70
C ASP A 60 13.34 0.41 13.46
N ASP A 61 12.19 0.92 12.98
CA ASP A 61 11.44 1.96 13.67
C ASP A 61 10.85 1.42 14.98
N VAL A 62 10.34 0.18 14.97
CA VAL A 62 9.83 -0.50 16.17
C VAL A 62 10.95 -0.70 17.18
N MET A 63 12.11 -1.18 16.74
CA MET A 63 13.27 -1.37 17.61
C MET A 63 13.68 -0.04 18.26
N THR A 64 13.72 1.04 17.48
CA THR A 64 14.02 2.38 17.99
C THR A 64 13.00 2.86 19.02
N LEU A 65 11.70 2.64 18.77
CA LEU A 65 10.61 2.98 19.69
C LEU A 65 10.67 2.20 21.00
N LEU A 66 11.10 0.93 20.97
CA LEU A 66 11.17 0.06 22.15
C LEU A 66 12.47 0.25 22.94
N SER A 67 13.53 0.75 22.31
CA SER A 67 14.87 0.89 22.91
C SER A 67 15.04 2.14 23.79
N ASP A 68 14.02 2.55 24.55
CA ASP A 68 13.93 3.79 25.35
C ASP A 68 14.92 3.84 26.55
N GLY A 69 16.21 3.64 26.28
CA GLY A 69 17.34 3.71 27.23
C GLY A 69 18.00 2.37 27.60
N THR A 70 17.42 1.22 27.20
CA THR A 70 18.03 -0.10 27.46
C THR A 70 17.72 -1.03 26.29
N PRO A 71 18.71 -1.67 25.64
CA PRO A 71 18.42 -2.66 24.61
C PRO A 71 17.85 -3.90 25.30
N GLU A 72 16.53 -4.07 25.28
CA GLU A 72 15.96 -5.41 25.44
C GLU A 72 16.23 -6.16 24.13
N ASP A 73 16.93 -7.29 24.23
CA ASP A 73 17.19 -8.19 23.11
C ASP A 73 15.89 -8.97 22.79
N LEU A 74 14.94 -8.26 22.18
CA LEU A 74 13.71 -8.86 21.69
C LEU A 74 14.01 -9.61 20.40
N GLY A 75 13.52 -10.84 20.29
CA GLY A 75 13.61 -11.60 19.05
C GLY A 75 12.75 -10.96 17.96
N MET A 76 13.05 -11.29 16.70
CA MET A 76 12.31 -10.78 15.54
C MET A 76 10.81 -11.09 15.60
N ASP A 77 10.43 -12.23 16.20
CA ASP A 77 9.03 -12.59 16.41
C ASP A 77 8.31 -11.66 17.39
N GLU A 78 8.99 -11.22 18.45
CA GLU A 78 8.45 -10.21 19.37
C GLU A 78 8.34 -8.85 18.69
N ILE A 79 9.38 -8.43 17.96
CA ILE A 79 9.39 -7.16 17.21
C ILE A 79 8.27 -7.12 16.17
N ALA A 80 8.07 -8.18 15.39
CA ALA A 80 6.98 -8.26 14.42
C ALA A 80 5.58 -8.21 15.08
N LYS A 81 5.41 -8.81 16.27
CA LYS A 81 4.15 -8.69 17.04
C LYS A 81 3.90 -7.26 17.50
N GLN A 82 4.94 -6.57 17.98
CA GLN A 82 4.83 -5.16 18.37
C GLN A 82 4.51 -4.29 17.16
N ALA A 83 5.19 -4.51 16.04
CA ALA A 83 4.91 -3.80 14.79
C ALA A 83 3.44 -3.94 14.38
N LYS A 84 2.93 -5.19 14.38
CA LYS A 84 1.53 -5.48 14.09
C LYS A 84 0.57 -4.77 15.05
N TYR A 85 0.92 -4.67 16.33
CA TYR A 85 0.13 -3.97 17.33
C TYR A 85 0.09 -2.45 17.06
N TYR A 86 1.23 -1.86 16.72
CA TYR A 86 1.34 -0.42 16.40
C TYR A 86 0.54 -0.01 15.17
N ILE A 87 0.50 -0.83 14.12
CA ILE A 87 -0.24 -0.49 12.89
C ILE A 87 -1.75 -0.70 13.00
N GLN A 88 -2.21 -1.51 13.96
CA GLN A 88 -3.61 -1.94 14.03
C GLN A 88 -4.62 -0.80 14.22
N PRO A 89 -4.36 0.25 15.02
CA PRO A 89 -5.27 1.39 15.15
C PRO A 89 -5.51 2.10 13.81
N GLU A 90 -4.45 2.38 13.05
CA GLU A 90 -4.53 3.07 11.75
C GLU A 90 -5.23 2.22 10.70
N VAL A 91 -4.90 0.93 10.63
CA VAL A 91 -5.57 -0.05 9.77
C VAL A 91 -7.07 -0.12 10.07
N SER A 92 -7.45 -0.10 11.35
CA SER A 92 -8.84 -0.27 11.78
C SER A 92 -9.74 0.91 11.41
N LYS A 93 -9.19 2.12 11.23
CA LYS A 93 -9.96 3.31 10.78
C LYS A 93 -10.64 3.07 9.43
N TYR A 94 -10.00 2.33 8.53
CA TYR A 94 -10.44 2.16 7.15
C TYR A 94 -10.82 0.72 6.77
N ARG A 95 -10.45 -0.28 7.59
CA ARG A 95 -10.72 -1.70 7.33
C ARG A 95 -12.16 -1.98 6.87
N ALA A 96 -13.16 -1.50 7.62
CA ALA A 96 -14.56 -1.78 7.32
C ALA A 96 -15.00 -1.23 5.95
N ILE A 97 -14.58 0.00 5.59
CA ILE A 97 -14.95 0.61 4.32
C ILE A 97 -14.19 -0.01 3.14
N LEU A 98 -12.94 -0.41 3.34
CA LEU A 98 -12.13 -1.09 2.31
C LEU A 98 -12.70 -2.46 1.98
N LEU A 99 -12.98 -3.29 2.98
CA LEU A 99 -13.60 -4.61 2.78
C LEU A 99 -14.96 -4.50 2.09
N LYS A 100 -15.81 -3.53 2.50
CA LYS A 100 -17.12 -3.30 1.85
C LYS A 100 -16.98 -2.85 0.39
N SER A 101 -15.89 -2.17 0.05
CA SER A 101 -15.57 -1.73 -1.32
C SER A 101 -14.91 -2.80 -2.19
N GLY A 102 -14.83 -4.04 -1.70
CA GLY A 102 -14.34 -5.18 -2.47
C GLY A 102 -12.83 -5.39 -2.41
N PHE A 103 -12.13 -4.81 -1.44
CA PHE A 103 -10.75 -5.16 -1.16
C PHE A 103 -10.67 -6.43 -0.29
N SER A 104 -9.63 -7.23 -0.49
CA SER A 104 -9.21 -8.27 0.46
C SER A 104 -8.09 -7.77 1.34
N GLU A 105 -8.15 -8.09 2.64
CA GLU A 105 -7.08 -7.76 3.58
C GLU A 105 -6.06 -8.89 3.65
N GLN A 106 -4.79 -8.55 3.55
CA GLN A 106 -3.65 -9.42 3.84
C GLN A 106 -2.71 -8.73 4.84
N THR A 107 -1.95 -9.52 5.59
CA THR A 107 -0.85 -9.01 6.41
C THR A 107 0.44 -9.63 5.89
N GLN A 108 1.43 -8.79 5.60
CA GLN A 108 2.77 -9.23 5.28
C GLN A 108 3.69 -8.93 6.45
N ILE A 109 4.53 -9.91 6.76
CA ILE A 109 5.58 -9.82 7.75
C ILE A 109 6.84 -10.29 7.01
N THR A 110 7.85 -9.43 6.99
CA THR A 110 9.19 -9.73 6.47
C THR A 110 10.21 -9.41 7.55
N ASP A 111 11.49 -9.66 7.26
CA ASP A 111 12.59 -9.27 8.14
C ASP A 111 12.76 -7.73 8.18
N ASP A 112 12.18 -7.01 7.22
CA ASP A 112 12.34 -5.55 7.08
C ASP A 112 11.13 -4.76 7.61
N TYR A 113 9.91 -5.29 7.47
CA TYR A 113 8.68 -4.56 7.80
C TYR A 113 7.48 -5.47 8.13
N VAL A 114 6.48 -4.86 8.77
CA VAL A 114 5.12 -5.41 8.89
C VAL A 114 4.14 -4.43 8.26
N ALA A 115 3.28 -4.94 7.37
CA ALA A 115 2.27 -4.14 6.69
C ALA A 115 0.93 -4.88 6.57
N ALA A 116 -0.16 -4.12 6.59
CA ALA A 116 -1.48 -4.56 6.16
C ALA A 116 -1.72 -4.06 4.74
N PHE A 117 -2.08 -4.98 3.85
CA PHE A 117 -2.46 -4.71 2.47
C PHE A 117 -3.96 -4.87 2.30
N PHE A 118 -4.60 -3.86 1.75
CA PHE A 118 -5.93 -4.00 1.17
C PHE A 118 -5.76 -4.03 -0.33
N GLU A 119 -5.91 -5.20 -0.93
CA GLU A 119 -5.71 -5.42 -2.36
C GLU A 119 -7.04 -5.58 -3.10
N ARG A 120 -7.09 -5.11 -4.34
CA ARG A 120 -8.21 -5.32 -5.25
C ARG A 120 -7.70 -5.47 -6.68
N ASN A 121 -8.21 -6.48 -7.39
CA ASN A 121 -7.90 -6.67 -8.80
C ASN A 121 -8.44 -5.50 -9.63
N ILE A 122 -7.66 -5.08 -10.62
CA ILE A 122 -8.01 -4.04 -11.58
C ILE A 122 -7.95 -4.59 -13.00
N ASP A 123 -8.68 -3.93 -13.89
CA ASP A 123 -8.58 -4.14 -15.33
C ASP A 123 -7.66 -3.07 -15.92
N SER A 124 -6.44 -3.45 -16.29
CA SER A 124 -5.47 -2.53 -16.89
C SER A 124 -5.87 -2.03 -18.29
N THR A 125 -6.87 -2.66 -18.91
CA THR A 125 -7.44 -2.21 -20.19
C THR A 125 -8.51 -1.13 -20.00
N ASN A 126 -8.91 -0.83 -18.76
CA ASN A 126 -9.89 0.21 -18.44
C ASN A 126 -9.28 1.31 -17.52
N PRO A 127 -8.49 2.24 -18.09
CA PRO A 127 -7.87 3.32 -17.32
C PRO A 127 -8.83 4.18 -16.51
N ILE A 128 -10.05 4.40 -17.01
CA ILE A 128 -11.03 5.24 -16.32
C ILE A 128 -11.44 4.60 -15.00
N ALA A 129 -11.75 3.29 -15.01
CA ALA A 129 -12.11 2.56 -13.80
C ALA A 129 -10.95 2.51 -12.78
N VAL A 130 -9.71 2.35 -13.25
CA VAL A 130 -8.52 2.40 -12.38
C VAL A 130 -8.38 3.77 -11.75
N GLN A 131 -8.47 4.85 -12.54
CA GLN A 131 -8.39 6.22 -12.03
C GLN A 131 -9.49 6.51 -11.01
N ASP A 132 -10.72 6.06 -11.27
CA ASP A 132 -11.84 6.24 -10.34
C ASP A 132 -11.60 5.53 -9.01
N LEU A 133 -11.05 4.31 -9.05
CA LEU A 133 -10.67 3.57 -7.85
C LEU A 133 -9.54 4.28 -7.08
N MET A 134 -8.50 4.75 -7.78
CA MET A 134 -7.40 5.50 -7.16
C MET A 134 -7.90 6.80 -6.51
N ARG A 135 -8.76 7.58 -7.19
CA ARG A 135 -9.38 8.80 -6.60
C ARG A 135 -10.24 8.44 -5.39
N TRP A 136 -10.91 7.30 -5.42
CA TRP A 136 -11.67 6.81 -4.28
C TRP A 136 -10.76 6.49 -3.09
N CYS A 137 -9.61 5.86 -3.30
CA CYS A 137 -8.64 5.60 -2.23
C CYS A 137 -8.11 6.90 -1.62
N VAL A 138 -7.69 7.86 -2.45
CA VAL A 138 -7.23 9.19 -2.01
C VAL A 138 -8.30 9.91 -1.19
N ARG A 139 -9.54 9.92 -1.63
CA ARG A 139 -10.63 10.60 -0.89
C ARG A 139 -11.03 9.85 0.39
N THR A 140 -10.91 8.53 0.41
CA THR A 140 -11.36 7.71 1.55
C THR A 140 -10.33 7.71 2.67
N ILE A 141 -9.05 7.58 2.31
CA ILE A 141 -7.93 7.42 3.24
C ILE A 141 -7.18 8.74 3.41
N GLY A 142 -6.83 9.39 2.29
CA GLY A 142 -5.96 10.56 2.22
C GLY A 142 -6.49 11.88 2.76
N VAL A 143 -7.72 11.89 3.26
CA VAL A 143 -8.27 13.07 3.93
C VAL A 143 -8.03 12.88 5.42
N ALA A 144 -7.15 13.72 6.00
CA ALA A 144 -6.99 13.82 7.44
C ALA A 144 -8.37 14.06 8.08
N ARG A 145 -8.81 13.13 8.94
CA ARG A 145 -10.05 13.25 9.70
C ARG A 145 -9.75 13.63 11.14
#